data_AF-A0A932PD90-F1
#
_entry.id   AF-A0A932PD90-F1
#
_cell.length_a   1.000
_cell.length_b   1.000
_cell.length_c   1.000
_cell.angle_alpha   90.00
_cell.angle_beta   90.00
_cell.angle_gamma   90.00
#
_symmetry.space_group_name_H-M   'P 1'
#
loop_
_entity.id
_entity.type
_entity.pdbx_description
1 polymer ?
#
loop_
_entity_poly.entity_id
_entity_poly.type
_entity_poly.pdbx_seq_one_letter_code
_entity_poly.pdbx_strand_id
1 'polypeptide(L)'
;MLQRDDHVTVLPPQEYCDWLRLLHGCYFVLSDSGGAQEEAPWLKKPVLVLREETERPDVVEAGAAKLVGSDPERVYKSAAELLDDPDS
;
A
#
# COMPACT_ATOMS: atom_id res chain seq x y z
N MET A 1 12.67 -8.23 15.83
CA MET A 1 12.59 -9.17 14.69
C MET A 1 11.13 -9.50 14.51
N LEU A 2 10.56 -9.34 13.32
CA LEU A 2 9.18 -9.75 13.05
C LEU A 2 9.06 -11.22 13.45
N GLN A 3 8.16 -11.53 14.37
CA GLN A 3 7.92 -12.91 14.78
C GLN A 3 7.36 -13.66 13.57
N ARG A 4 7.72 -14.95 13.43
CA ARG A 4 7.15 -15.78 12.36
C ARG A 4 5.66 -15.94 12.61
N ASP A 5 4.89 -15.27 11.77
CA ASP A 5 3.45 -15.40 11.64
C ASP A 5 3.19 -16.11 10.30
N ASP A 6 2.30 -17.10 10.29
CA ASP A 6 2.01 -17.90 9.09
C ASP A 6 1.33 -17.06 7.98
N HIS A 7 0.81 -15.89 8.32
CA HIS A 7 0.19 -14.93 7.40
C HIS A 7 1.16 -13.85 6.89
N VAL A 8 2.42 -13.88 7.33
CA VAL A 8 3.44 -12.91 6.92
C VAL A 8 4.56 -13.60 6.16
N THR A 9 4.66 -13.32 4.86
CA THR A 9 5.77 -13.79 4.03
C THR A 9 6.78 -12.67 3.82
N VAL A 10 8.00 -12.84 4.36
CA VAL A 10 9.12 -11.93 4.12
C VAL A 10 9.90 -12.40 2.89
N LEU A 11 9.98 -11.56 1.87
CA LEU A 11 10.68 -11.84 0.62
C LEU A 11 12.01 -11.05 0.55
N PRO A 12 13.02 -11.55 -0.19
CA PRO A 12 14.14 -10.71 -0.60
C PRO A 12 13.65 -9.57 -1.51
N PRO A 13 14.48 -8.55 -1.81
CA PRO A 13 14.17 -7.59 -2.86
C PRO A 13 13.79 -8.30 -4.17
N GLN A 14 12.75 -7.81 -4.83
CA GLN A 14 12.20 -8.43 -6.03
C GLN A 14 12.69 -7.71 -7.28
N GLU A 15 12.90 -8.46 -8.35
CA GLU A 15 13.09 -7.90 -9.68
C GLU A 15 11.79 -7.25 -10.17
N TYR A 16 11.90 -6.30 -11.09
CA TYR A 16 10.77 -5.46 -11.51
C TYR A 16 9.54 -6.26 -11.97
N CYS A 17 9.74 -7.28 -12.80
CA CYS A 17 8.65 -8.11 -13.29
C CYS A 17 7.94 -8.90 -12.18
N ASP A 18 8.67 -9.31 -11.14
CA ASP A 18 8.10 -10.06 -10.02
C ASP A 18 7.36 -9.12 -9.06
N TRP A 19 7.89 -7.91 -8.85
CA TRP A 19 7.17 -6.83 -8.17
C TRP A 19 5.82 -6.53 -8.84
N LEU A 20 5.77 -6.36 -10.16
CA LEU A 20 4.52 -6.11 -10.87
C LEU A 20 3.50 -7.25 -10.72
N ARG A 21 3.96 -8.51 -10.65
CA ARG A 21 3.09 -9.66 -10.40
C ARG A 21 2.50 -9.64 -9.01
N LEU A 22 3.32 -9.34 -7.99
CA LEU A 22 2.85 -9.19 -6.61
C LEU A 22 1.82 -8.05 -6.51
N LEU A 23 2.14 -6.92 -7.14
CA LEU A 23 1.27 -5.75 -7.17
C LEU A 23 -0.06 -6.03 -7.87
N HIS A 24 -0.05 -6.73 -9.00
CA HIS A 24 -1.27 -7.14 -9.68
C HIS A 24 -2.14 -8.09 -8.82
N GLY A 25 -1.51 -8.96 -8.04
CA GLY A 25 -2.19 -9.95 -7.21
C GLY A 25 -2.67 -9.46 -5.84
N CYS A 26 -2.22 -8.29 -5.37
CA CYS A 26 -2.58 -7.80 -4.04
C CYS A 26 -3.98 -7.14 -4.02
N TYR A 27 -4.51 -6.98 -2.81
CA TYR A 27 -5.74 -6.22 -2.58
C TYR A 27 -5.44 -4.71 -2.47
N PHE A 28 -4.49 -4.32 -1.61
CA PHE A 28 -3.95 -2.95 -1.50
C PHE A 28 -2.45 -2.98 -1.20
N VAL A 29 -1.82 -1.80 -1.24
CA VAL A 29 -0.40 -1.60 -0.95
C VAL A 29 -0.22 -0.68 0.26
N LEU A 30 0.71 -1.03 1.14
CA LEU A 30 1.23 -0.15 2.19
C LEU A 30 2.67 0.20 1.84
N SER A 31 3.00 1.46 1.55
CA SER A 31 4.37 1.82 1.11
C SER A 31 4.72 3.30 1.33
N ASP A 32 5.99 3.57 1.59
CA ASP A 32 6.61 4.90 1.54
C ASP A 32 7.31 5.19 0.19
N SER A 33 7.36 4.20 -0.72
CA SER A 33 7.99 4.31 -2.03
C SER A 33 7.19 5.20 -2.97
N GLY A 34 7.87 6.15 -3.63
CA GLY A 34 7.29 6.97 -4.70
C GLY A 34 6.87 6.12 -5.90
N GLY A 35 7.72 5.17 -6.33
CA GLY A 35 7.42 4.29 -7.47
C GLY A 35 6.15 3.45 -7.27
N ALA A 36 5.95 2.93 -6.05
CA ALA A 36 4.74 2.18 -5.72
C ALA A 36 3.47 3.06 -5.77
N GLN A 37 3.58 4.34 -5.38
CA GLN A 37 2.48 5.31 -5.49
C GLN A 37 2.15 5.65 -6.95
N GLU A 38 3.09 5.49 -7.88
CA GLU A 38 2.80 5.67 -9.29
C GLU A 38 2.14 4.41 -9.87
N GLU A 39 2.71 3.24 -9.63
CA GLU A 39 2.36 2.00 -10.32
C GLU A 39 1.07 1.35 -9.80
N ALA A 40 0.84 1.40 -8.49
CA ALA A 40 -0.31 0.73 -7.86
C ALA A 40 -1.66 1.32 -8.31
N PRO A 41 -1.84 2.66 -8.38
CA PRO A 41 -3.07 3.27 -8.90
C PRO A 41 -3.39 2.89 -10.35
N TRP A 42 -2.38 2.74 -11.22
CA TRP A 42 -2.60 2.30 -12.60
C TRP A 42 -3.18 0.88 -12.67
N LEU A 43 -2.86 0.03 -11.70
CA LEU A 43 -3.41 -1.31 -11.55
C LEU A 43 -4.67 -1.36 -10.68
N LYS A 44 -5.27 -0.20 -10.38
CA LYS A 44 -6.46 -0.04 -9.53
C LYS A 44 -6.28 -0.65 -8.15
N LYS A 45 -5.06 -0.56 -7.60
CA LYS A 45 -4.75 -1.01 -6.24
C LYS A 45 -4.75 0.20 -5.32
N PRO A 46 -5.59 0.22 -4.26
CA PRO A 46 -5.52 1.25 -3.24
C PRO A 46 -4.13 1.32 -2.60
N VAL A 47 -3.66 2.53 -2.30
CA VAL A 47 -2.35 2.74 -1.68
C VAL A 47 -2.49 3.49 -0.35
N LEU A 48 -2.01 2.89 0.72
CA LEU A 48 -1.82 3.58 2.00
C LEU A 48 -0.36 4.03 2.09
N VAL A 49 -0.16 5.33 2.02
CA VAL A 49 1.17 5.95 1.95
C VAL A 49 1.72 6.19 3.35
N LEU A 50 2.86 5.57 3.66
CA LEU A 50 3.52 5.62 4.96
C LEU A 50 4.36 6.89 5.18
N ARG A 51 3.87 8.03 4.69
CA ARG A 51 4.50 9.35 4.78
C ARG A 51 3.45 10.40 5.16
N GLU A 52 3.89 11.51 5.74
CA GLU A 52 3.01 12.66 6.03
C GLU A 52 2.79 13.53 4.79
N GLU A 53 3.68 13.45 3.80
CA GLU A 53 3.64 14.22 2.56
C GLU A 53 3.94 13.31 1.37
N THR A 54 3.38 13.67 0.20
CA THR A 54 3.63 12.98 -1.08
C THR A 54 3.89 13.97 -2.20
N GLU A 55 4.78 13.58 -3.11
CA GLU A 55 4.99 14.22 -4.40
C GLU A 55 3.86 13.96 -5.42
N ARG A 56 2.88 13.10 -5.09
CA ARG A 56 1.74 12.73 -5.92
C ARG A 56 0.39 13.13 -5.29
N PRO A 57 0.10 14.43 -5.12
CA PRO A 57 -1.20 14.86 -4.58
C PRO A 57 -2.37 14.45 -5.49
N ASP A 58 -2.11 14.33 -6.80
CA ASP A 58 -3.09 13.92 -7.81
C ASP A 58 -3.73 12.57 -7.52
N VAL A 59 -2.94 11.58 -7.09
CA VAL A 59 -3.48 10.23 -6.81
C VAL A 59 -4.22 10.17 -5.48
N VAL A 60 -3.88 11.05 -4.53
CA VAL A 60 -4.59 11.18 -3.25
C VAL A 60 -5.95 11.85 -3.47
N GLU A 61 -5.98 12.93 -4.23
CA GLU A 61 -7.21 13.65 -4.59
C GLU A 61 -8.17 12.77 -5.41
N ALA A 62 -7.64 11.89 -6.24
CA ALA A 62 -8.42 10.90 -6.99
C ALA A 62 -8.95 9.73 -6.13
N GLY A 63 -8.59 9.66 -4.84
CA GLY A 63 -8.98 8.58 -3.94
C GLY A 63 -8.24 7.26 -4.13
N ALA A 64 -7.29 7.19 -5.08
CA ALA A 64 -6.50 5.98 -5.31
C ALA A 64 -5.42 5.76 -4.24
N ALA A 65 -5.03 6.82 -3.52
CA ALA A 65 -4.09 6.76 -2.41
C ALA A 65 -4.56 7.55 -1.18
N LYS A 66 -4.08 7.17 0.00
CA LYS A 66 -4.35 7.87 1.28
C LYS A 66 -3.06 8.02 2.07
N LEU A 67 -2.73 9.24 2.48
CA LEU A 67 -1.62 9.49 3.41
C LEU A 67 -2.02 9.01 4.80
N VAL A 68 -1.29 8.02 5.32
CA VAL A 68 -1.53 7.43 6.65
C VAL A 68 -0.36 7.66 7.60
N GLY A 69 0.76 8.23 7.14
CA GLY A 69 1.91 8.50 7.99
C GLY A 69 2.52 7.24 8.59
N SER A 70 3.15 7.38 9.76
CA SER A 70 3.84 6.28 10.45
C SER A 70 3.25 5.93 11.82
N ASP A 71 2.12 6.54 12.18
CA ASP A 71 1.39 6.23 13.40
C ASP A 71 0.70 4.85 13.30
N PRO A 72 1.05 3.87 14.15
CA PRO A 72 0.54 2.50 14.01
C PRO A 72 -0.98 2.39 14.11
N GLU A 73 -1.63 3.21 14.95
CA GLU A 73 -3.08 3.21 15.12
C GLU A 73 -3.79 3.74 13.86
N ARG A 74 -3.27 4.83 13.29
CA ARG A 74 -3.78 5.38 12.03
C ARG A 74 -3.60 4.40 10.86
N VAL A 75 -2.44 3.76 10.79
CA VAL A 75 -2.14 2.74 9.78
C VAL A 75 -3.11 1.56 9.92
N TYR A 76 -3.27 1.03 11.13
CA TYR A 76 -4.18 -0.07 11.42
C TYR A 76 -5.62 0.26 11.04
N LYS A 77 -6.16 1.40 11.49
CA LYS A 77 -7.53 1.82 11.15
C LYS A 77 -7.74 1.95 9.66
N SER A 78 -6.79 2.57 8.95
CA SER A 78 -6.92 2.77 7.50
C SER A 78 -6.88 1.44 6.74
N ALA A 79 -6.06 0.49 7.19
CA ALA A 79 -6.02 -0.86 6.60
C ALA A 79 -7.29 -1.66 6.92
N ALA A 80 -7.79 -1.58 8.15
CA ALA A 80 -9.03 -2.23 8.57
C ALA A 80 -10.24 -1.67 7.79
N GLU A 81 -10.33 -0.35 7.61
CA GLU A 81 -11.36 0.29 6.78
C GLU A 81 -11.42 -0.31 5.36
N LEU A 82 -10.26 -0.51 4.71
CA LEU A 82 -10.21 -1.12 3.37
C LEU A 82 -10.62 -2.60 3.36
N LEU A 83 -10.32 -3.33 4.43
CA LEU A 83 -10.59 -4.77 4.53
C LEU A 83 -12.04 -5.08 4.94
N ASP A 84 -12.64 -4.24 5.77
CA ASP A 84 -14.00 -4.40 6.29
C ASP A 84 -15.07 -3.82 5.36
N ASP A 85 -14.69 -2.92 4.43
CA ASP A 85 -15.56 -2.35 3.40
C ASP A 85 -15.01 -2.60 1.98
N PRO A 86 -15.47 -3.67 1.30
CA PRO A 86 -14.98 -4.04 -0.03
C PRO A 86 -15.42 -3.10 -1.16
N ASP A 87 -16.35 -2.17 -0.90
CA ASP A 87 -16.96 -1.28 -1.89
C ASP A 87 -16.43 0.17 -1.81
N SER A 88 -15.52 0.47 -0.87
CA SER A 88 -14.87 1.78 -0.69
C SER A 88 -13.78 2.09 -1.73
#